data_AF-A0A1I2Q9I5-F1
#
_entry.id   AF-A0A1I2Q9I5-F1
#
_cell.length_a   1.000
_cell.length_b   1.000
_cell.length_c   1.000
_cell.angle_alpha   90.00
_cell.angle_beta   90.00
_cell.angle_gamma   90.00
#
_symmetry.space_group_name_H-M   'P 1'
#
loop_
_entity.id
_entity.type
_entity.pdbx_description
1 polymer ?
#
loop_
_entity_poly.entity_id
_entity_poly.type
_entity_poly.pdbx_seq_one_letter_code
_entity_poly.pdbx_strand_id
1 'polypeptide(L)' 'MVLRGVLALIAGGASVVVAGGYRGADVWVWDWADVVFRRRTRYATPWWSLTTMRIQFGIAGAVFLAAGAHTLVR' A
#
# COMPACT_ATOMS: atom_id res chain seq x y z
N MET A 1 -8.38 -12.45 -16.97
CA MET A 1 -7.10 -11.75 -16.77
C MET A 1 -7.31 -10.27 -16.48
N VAL A 2 -8.19 -9.59 -17.25
CA VAL A 2 -8.62 -8.20 -17.03
C VAL A 2 -8.98 -7.85 -15.58
N LEU A 3 -9.84 -8.64 -14.90
CA LEU A 3 -10.23 -8.35 -13.51
C LEU A 3 -9.02 -8.30 -12.55
N ARG A 4 -8.04 -9.20 -12.73
CA ARG A 4 -6.81 -9.21 -11.91
C ARG A 4 -5.96 -7.97 -12.19
N GLY A 5 -5.87 -7.54 -13.45
CA GLY A 5 -5.14 -6.33 -13.83
C GLY A 5 -5.79 -5.07 -13.26
N VAL A 6 -7.12 -4.97 -13.33
CA VAL A 6 -7.87 -3.85 -12.71
C VAL A 6 -7.68 -3.82 -11.20
N LEU A 7 -7.78 -4.97 -10.51
CA LEU A 7 -7.56 -5.05 -9.06
C LEU A 7 -6.13 -4.64 -8.69
N ALA A 8 -5.13 -5.05 -9.48
CA ALA A 8 -3.75 -4.64 -9.28
C ALA A 8 -3.55 -3.13 -9.49
N LEU A 9 -4.19 -2.53 -10.50
CA LEU A 9 -4.15 -1.07 -10.69
C LEU A 9 -4.79 -0.32 -9.51
N ILE A 10 -5.94 -0.79 -9.01
CA ILE A 10 -6.61 -0.19 -7.85
C ILE A 10 -5.72 -0.28 -6.60
N ALA A 11 -5.16 -1.45 -6.32
CA ALA A 11 -4.25 -1.66 -5.20
C ALA A 11 -2.98 -0.79 -5.33
N GLY A 12 -2.43 -0.70 -6.54
CA GLY A 12 -1.27 0.12 -6.85
C GLY A 12 -1.53 1.60 -6.65
N GLY A 13 -2.64 2.12 -7.19
CA GLY A 13 -3.06 3.50 -7.05
C GLY A 13 -3.32 3.88 -5.59
N ALA A 14 -4.05 3.05 -4.83
CA ALA A 14 -4.26 3.27 -3.41
C ALA A 14 -2.93 3.34 -2.63
N SER A 15 -1.97 2.47 -2.98
CA SER A 15 -0.66 2.45 -2.33
C SER A 15 0.17 3.70 -2.63
N VAL A 16 0.09 4.22 -3.86
CA VAL A 16 0.74 5.49 -4.24
C VAL A 16 0.13 6.68 -3.53
N VAL A 17 -1.20 6.72 -3.35
CA VAL A 17 -1.89 7.78 -2.59
C VAL A 17 -1.40 7.82 -1.13
N VAL A 18 -1.24 6.65 -0.52
CA VAL A 18 -0.68 6.50 0.83
C VAL A 18 0.78 6.92 0.85
N ALA A 19 1.61 6.46 -0.08
CA ALA A 19 3.02 6.83 -0.16
C ALA A 19 3.24 8.34 -0.35
N GLY A 20 2.39 8.97 -1.17
CA GLY A 20 2.40 10.41 -1.44
C GLY A 20 1.80 11.27 -0.31
N GLY A 21 1.23 10.66 0.72
CA GLY A 21 0.63 11.37 1.86
C GLY A 21 -0.55 12.28 1.49
N TYR A 22 -1.29 11.95 0.43
CA TYR A 22 -2.39 12.79 -0.05
C TYR A 22 -3.48 12.90 1.02
N ARG A 23 -3.82 14.12 1.43
CA ARG A 23 -4.78 14.41 2.52
C ARG A 23 -4.49 13.68 3.85
N GLY A 24 -3.23 13.35 4.13
CA GLY A 24 -2.87 12.62 5.34
C GLY A 24 -3.32 11.16 5.34
N ALA A 25 -3.57 10.58 4.16
CA ALA A 25 -3.88 9.16 4.02
C ALA A 25 -2.81 8.26 4.64
N ASP A 26 -1.55 8.67 4.60
CA ASP A 26 -0.45 7.99 5.28
C ASP A 26 -0.61 7.97 6.79
N VAL A 27 -1.08 9.05 7.41
CA VAL A 27 -1.29 9.13 8.86
C VAL A 27 -2.50 8.28 9.26
N TRP A 28 -3.56 8.31 8.45
CA TRP A 28 -4.74 7.47 8.67
C TRP A 28 -4.42 5.97 8.56
N VAL A 29 -3.66 5.57 7.53
CA VAL A 29 -3.20 4.19 7.37
C VAL A 29 -2.26 3.79 8.49
N TRP A 30 -1.38 4.71 8.92
CA TRP A 30 -0.47 4.48 10.03
C TRP A 30 -1.21 4.23 11.36
N ASP A 31 -2.18 5.08 11.69
CA ASP A 31 -2.97 4.96 12.90
C ASP A 31 -3.82 3.68 12.89
N TRP A 32 -4.44 3.37 11.76
CA TRP A 32 -5.17 2.11 11.59
C TRP A 32 -4.24 0.89 11.71
N ALA A 33 -3.04 0.96 11.12
CA ALA A 33 -2.04 -0.10 11.22
C ALA A 33 -1.61 -0.30 12.68
N ASP A 34 -1.35 0.76 13.45
CA ASP A 34 -1.05 0.64 14.89
C ASP A 34 -2.18 -0.10 15.61
N VAL A 35 -3.43 0.29 15.42
CA VAL A 35 -4.59 -0.37 16.05
C VAL A 35 -4.68 -1.86 15.68
N VAL A 36 -4.47 -2.20 14.42
CA VAL A 36 -4.57 -3.59 13.93
C VAL A 36 -3.39 -4.44 14.39
N PHE A 37 -2.16 -3.98 14.21
CA PHE A 37 -0.95 -4.75 14.55
C PHE A 37 -0.76 -4.88 16.06
N ARG A 38 -1.11 -3.83 16.83
CA ARG A 38 -1.04 -3.83 18.29
C ARG A 38 -2.11 -4.71 18.92
N ARG A 39 -3.29 -4.86 18.28
CA ARG A 39 -4.31 -5.83 18.72
C ARG A 39 -4.03 -7.26 18.29
N ARG A 40 -3.42 -7.49 17.13
CA ARG A 40 -3.47 -8.81 16.47
C ARG A 40 -2.17 -9.61 16.55
N THR A 41 -1.04 -8.98 16.85
CA THR A 41 0.26 -9.64 16.65
C THR A 41 1.32 -9.20 17.65
N ARG A 42 1.77 -10.14 18.50
CA ARG A 42 2.97 -10.02 19.34
C ARG A 42 4.28 -9.95 18.54
N TYR A 43 4.21 -10.28 17.24
CA TYR A 43 5.36 -10.51 16.34
C TYR A 43 5.38 -9.64 15.08
N ALA A 44 4.35 -8.84 14.81
CA ALA A 44 4.45 -7.87 13.73
C ALA A 44 5.30 -6.74 14.25
N THR A 45 6.52 -6.61 13.73
CA THR A 45 7.32 -5.42 13.93
C THR A 45 6.44 -4.23 13.59
N PRO A 46 6.11 -3.35 14.56
CA PRO A 46 5.45 -2.11 14.23
C PRO A 46 6.31 -1.45 13.16
N TRP A 47 5.66 -0.88 12.15
CA TRP A 47 6.34 -0.09 11.16
C TRP A 47 7.30 0.86 11.91
N TRP A 48 8.59 0.80 11.58
CA TRP A 48 9.62 1.43 12.41
C TRP A 48 9.51 2.96 12.36
N SER A 49 9.01 3.50 11.25
CA SER A 49 8.67 4.90 11.07
C SER A 49 7.62 5.10 9.97
N LEU A 50 6.88 6.20 10.05
CA LEU A 50 5.92 6.62 9.03
C LEU A 50 6.57 6.75 7.65
N THR A 51 7.82 7.21 7.62
CA THR A 51 8.64 7.27 6.40
C THR A 51 8.90 5.89 5.80
N THR A 52 9.27 4.90 6.63
CA THR A 52 9.47 3.52 6.18
C THR A 52 8.19 2.93 5.59
N MET A 53 7.03 3.20 6.20
CA MET A 53 5.75 2.78 5.65
C MET A 53 5.49 3.39 4.27
N ARG A 54 5.64 4.72 4.14
CA ARG A 54 5.46 5.40 2.85
C ARG A 54 6.35 4.81 1.75
N ILE A 55 7.61 4.51 2.06
CA ILE A 55 8.54 3.90 1.10
C ILE A 55 8.07 2.50 0.67
N GLN A 56 7.71 1.64 1.62
CA GLN A 56 7.25 0.28 1.30
C GLN A 56 5.94 0.29 0.52
N PHE A 57 4.99 1.16 0.87
CA PHE A 57 3.77 1.37 0.09
C PHE A 57 4.07 1.92 -1.31
N GLY A 58 5.04 2.82 -1.46
CA GLY A 58 5.47 3.34 -2.75
C GLY A 58 6.03 2.25 -3.65
N ILE A 59 6.91 1.40 -3.12
CA ILE A 59 7.49 0.26 -3.84
C ILE A 59 6.39 -0.72 -4.24
N ALA A 60 5.54 -1.14 -3.31
CA ALA A 60 4.43 -2.04 -3.60
C ALA A 60 3.48 -1.46 -4.64
N GLY A 61 3.17 -0.16 -4.52
CA GLY A 61 2.32 0.57 -5.45
C GLY A 61 2.85 0.53 -6.88
N ALA A 62 4.15 0.83 -7.07
CA ALA A 62 4.80 0.78 -8.37
C ALA A 62 4.77 -0.63 -8.98
N VAL A 63 5.03 -1.68 -8.17
CA VAL A 63 4.97 -3.07 -8.62
C VAL A 63 3.57 -3.47 -9.06
N PHE A 64 2.55 -3.12 -8.26
CA PHE A 64 1.15 -3.42 -8.59
C PHE A 64 0.67 -2.68 -9.83
N LEU A 65 1.07 -1.41 -10.01
CA LEU A 65 0.76 -0.67 -11.23
C LEU A 65 1.40 -1.30 -12.47
N ALA A 66 2.69 -1.65 -12.39
CA ALA A 66 3.40 -2.30 -13.50
C ALA A 66 2.78 -3.66 -13.86
N ALA A 67 2.48 -4.48 -12.85
CA ALA A 67 1.84 -5.79 -13.05
C ALA A 67 0.41 -5.65 -13.60
N GLY A 68 -0.36 -4.69 -13.08
CA GLY A 68 -1.72 -4.40 -13.52
C GLY A 68 -1.76 -3.92 -14.98
N ALA A 69 -0.89 -2.98 -15.34
CA ALA A 69 -0.75 -2.52 -16.72
C ALA A 69 -0.30 -3.66 -17.65
N HIS A 70 0.71 -4.44 -17.26
CA HIS A 70 1.20 -5.56 -18.08
C HIS A 70 0.13 -6.63 -18.31
N THR A 71 -0.72 -6.92 -17.32
CA THR A 71 -1.81 -7.91 -17.44
C THR A 71 -3.05 -7.41 -18.18
N LEU A 72 -3.16 -6.09 -18.42
CA LEU A 72 -4.22 -5.49 -19.23
C LEU A 72 -3.79 -5.30 -20.69
N VAL A 73 -2.50 -5.09 -20.92
CA VAL A 73 -1.92 -4.95 -22.27
C VAL A 73 -1.71 -6.30 -22.95
N ARG A 74 -1.58 -7.38 -22.18
CA ARG A 74 -1.32 -8.74 -22.66
C ARG A 74 -2.57 -9.62 -22.57
#